data_AF-A0A7J4NF12-F1
#
_entry.id   AF-A0A7J4NF12-F1
#
_cell.length_a   1.000
_cell.length_b   1.000
_cell.length_c   1.000
_cell.angle_alpha   90.00
_cell.angle_beta   90.00
_cell.angle_gamma   90.00
#
_symmetry.space_group_name_H-M   'P 1'
#
loop_
_entity.id
_entity.type
_entity.pdbx_description
1 polymer ?
#
loop_
_entity_poly.entity_id
_entity_poly.type
_entity_poly.pdbx_seq_one_letter_code
_entity_poly.pdbx_strand_id
1 'polypeptide(L)'
;MSDIQRVKQLLDGKIELDELEMDTELYEMAESIYGREALDEMGVIAPERPPDSIVQPNGDSNHKVQIPLPDIPLLDDTDSQPKKRWGLRILLLMIIVAGGLAGAHFA
;
A
#
# COMPACT_ATOMS: atom_id res chain seq x y z
N MET A 1 -37.61 -20.10 5.01
CA MET A 1 -36.76 -20.39 3.84
C MET A 1 -35.42 -20.91 4.31
N SER A 2 -34.66 -21.60 3.45
CA SER A 2 -33.26 -21.93 3.77
C SER A 2 -32.34 -20.78 3.38
N ASP A 3 -31.20 -20.66 4.04
CA ASP A 3 -30.24 -19.56 3.82
C ASP A 3 -29.72 -19.55 2.38
N ILE A 4 -29.52 -20.73 1.79
CA ILE A 4 -29.13 -20.89 0.38
C ILE A 4 -30.17 -20.27 -0.56
N GLN A 5 -31.46 -20.38 -0.26
CA GLN A 5 -32.50 -19.75 -1.09
C GLN A 5 -32.46 -18.22 -0.98
N ARG A 6 -32.20 -17.69 0.23
CA ARG A 6 -32.08 -16.24 0.46
C ARG A 6 -30.86 -15.66 -0.27
N VAL A 7 -29.70 -16.29 -0.14
CA VAL A 7 -28.49 -15.91 -0.88
C VAL A 7 -28.72 -15.94 -2.38
N LYS A 8 -29.40 -16.98 -2.88
CA LYS A 8 -29.75 -17.06 -4.30
C LYS A 8 -30.64 -15.89 -4.73
N GLN A 9 -31.62 -15.50 -3.92
CA GLN A 9 -32.50 -14.38 -4.25
C GLN A 9 -31.76 -13.03 -4.26
N LEU A 10 -30.81 -12.83 -3.35
CA LEU A 10 -29.91 -11.68 -3.35
C LEU A 10 -29.13 -11.60 -4.66
N LEU A 11 -28.42 -12.68 -5.02
CA LEU A 11 -27.64 -12.76 -6.26
C LEU A 11 -28.49 -12.63 -7.54
N ASP A 12 -29.75 -13.10 -7.50
CA ASP A 12 -30.71 -12.96 -8.60
C ASP A 12 -31.31 -11.53 -8.69
N GLY A 13 -31.09 -10.65 -7.70
CA GLY A 13 -31.66 -9.30 -7.65
C GLY A 13 -33.17 -9.28 -7.40
N LYS A 14 -33.70 -10.26 -6.66
CA LYS A 14 -35.15 -10.43 -6.40
C LYS A 14 -35.61 -9.91 -5.05
N ILE A 15 -34.67 -9.48 -4.21
CA ILE A 15 -34.93 -8.88 -2.90
C ILE A 15 -35.04 -7.37 -3.12
N GLU A 16 -36.08 -6.75 -2.57
CA GLU A 16 -36.25 -5.30 -2.59
C GLU A 16 -35.33 -4.62 -1.56
N LEU A 17 -34.91 -3.38 -1.82
CA LEU A 17 -34.01 -2.62 -0.93
C LEU A 17 -34.61 -2.46 0.47
N ASP A 18 -35.89 -2.13 0.56
CA ASP A 18 -36.61 -1.97 1.83
C ASP A 18 -36.62 -3.27 2.65
N GLU A 19 -36.70 -4.44 1.99
CA GLU A 19 -36.65 -5.74 2.66
C GLU A 19 -35.27 -6.00 3.27
N LEU A 20 -34.22 -5.52 2.60
CA LEU A 20 -32.84 -5.63 3.07
C LEU A 20 -32.57 -4.80 4.32
N GLU A 21 -33.23 -3.65 4.47
CA GLU A 21 -33.09 -2.78 5.65
C GLU A 21 -33.83 -3.33 6.88
N MET A 22 -34.92 -4.07 6.67
CA MET A 22 -35.76 -4.59 7.75
C MET A 22 -35.22 -5.89 8.37
N ASP A 23 -34.42 -6.66 7.64
CA ASP A 23 -33.91 -7.96 8.08
C ASP A 23 -32.38 -7.91 8.23
N THR A 24 -31.92 -7.86 9.48
CA THR A 24 -30.49 -7.86 9.82
C THR A 24 -29.74 -9.06 9.25
N GLU A 25 -30.33 -10.26 9.25
CA GLU A 25 -29.67 -11.46 8.71
C GLU A 25 -29.52 -11.35 7.19
N LEU A 26 -30.53 -10.79 6.52
CA LEU A 26 -30.50 -10.55 5.08
C LEU A 26 -29.46 -9.49 4.71
N TYR A 27 -29.42 -8.40 5.49
CA TYR A 27 -28.41 -7.36 5.36
C TYR A 27 -27.00 -7.93 5.53
N GLU A 28 -26.74 -8.74 6.56
CA GLU A 28 -25.42 -9.35 6.79
C GLU A 28 -24.99 -10.25 5.62
N MET A 29 -25.92 -11.04 5.08
CA MET A 29 -25.64 -11.82 3.88
C MET A 29 -25.30 -10.92 2.69
N ALA A 30 -26.05 -9.84 2.47
CA ALA A 30 -25.76 -8.90 1.39
C ALA A 30 -24.43 -8.14 1.60
N GLU A 31 -24.11 -7.74 2.83
CA GLU A 31 -22.84 -7.08 3.18
C GLU A 31 -21.67 -8.02 2.86
N SER A 32 -21.81 -9.32 3.13
CA SER A 32 -20.78 -10.31 2.79
C SER A 32 -20.59 -10.53 1.28
N ILE A 33 -21.66 -10.34 0.49
CA ILE A 33 -21.67 -10.59 -0.96
C ILE A 33 -21.24 -9.35 -1.74
N TYR A 34 -21.88 -8.22 -1.47
CA TYR A 34 -21.71 -6.96 -2.20
C TYR A 34 -20.71 -6.02 -1.54
N GLY A 35 -20.48 -6.17 -0.23
CA GLY A 35 -19.72 -5.20 0.56
C GLY A 35 -20.59 -4.02 0.99
N ARG A 36 -20.19 -3.40 2.11
CA ARG A 36 -20.89 -2.23 2.66
C ARG A 36 -20.93 -1.06 1.69
N GLU A 37 -19.81 -0.78 1.04
CA GLU A 37 -19.65 0.36 0.13
C GLU A 37 -20.67 0.34 -1.01
N ALA A 38 -20.94 -0.85 -1.56
CA ALA A 38 -21.91 -1.03 -2.63
C ALA A 38 -23.35 -0.87 -2.12
N LEU A 39 -23.64 -1.37 -0.90
CA LEU A 39 -24.95 -1.19 -0.27
C LEU A 39 -25.23 0.29 0.03
N ASP A 40 -24.22 1.01 0.51
CA ASP A 40 -24.30 2.46 0.76
C ASP A 40 -24.52 3.25 -0.54
N GLU A 41 -23.85 2.88 -1.65
CA GLU A 41 -24.07 3.50 -2.97
C GLU A 41 -25.49 3.26 -3.51
N MET A 42 -26.09 2.11 -3.19
CA MET A 42 -27.48 1.79 -3.52
C MET A 42 -28.51 2.46 -2.60
N GLY A 43 -28.05 3.16 -1.55
CA GLY A 43 -28.90 3.84 -0.59
C GLY A 43 -29.53 2.92 0.46
N VAL A 44 -28.98 1.72 0.66
CA VAL A 44 -29.43 0.79 1.71
C VAL A 44 -28.87 1.23 3.05
N ILE A 45 -29.74 1.39 4.03
CA ILE A 45 -29.35 1.79 5.39
C ILE A 45 -28.94 0.55 6.20
N ALA A 46 -27.72 0.60 6.74
CA ALA A 46 -27.23 -0.44 7.64
C ALA A 46 -28.03 -0.50 8.96
N PRO A 47 -28.39 -1.71 9.44
CA PRO A 47 -29.04 -1.86 10.74
C PRO A 47 -28.10 -1.44 11.89
N GLU A 48 -28.69 -0.94 12.98
CA GLU A 48 -27.93 -0.56 14.18
C GLU A 48 -27.28 -1.81 14.80
N ARG A 49 -25.94 -1.87 14.73
CA ARG A 49 -25.15 -2.94 15.32
C ARG A 49 -24.60 -2.50 16.68
N PRO A 50 -24.69 -3.32 17.74
CA PRO A 50 -24.02 -3.02 19.00
C PRO A 50 -22.52 -2.88 18.74
N PRO A 51 -21.80 -2.06 19.52
CA PRO A 51 -20.36 -1.93 19.37
C PRO A 51 -19.72 -3.31 19.52
N ASP A 52 -18.96 -3.72 18.50
CA ASP A 52 -18.22 -4.97 18.52
C ASP A 52 -17.20 -4.90 19.67
N SER A 53 -17.59 -5.42 20.84
CA SER A 53 -16.68 -5.64 21.97
C SER A 53 -15.81 -6.85 21.67
N ILE A 54 -14.95 -6.72 20.66
CA ILE A 54 -13.90 -7.70 20.41
C ILE A 54 -12.88 -7.48 21.52
N VAL A 55 -13.04 -8.23 22.61
CA VAL A 55 -11.92 -8.50 23.52
C VAL A 55 -10.98 -9.37 22.71
N GLN A 56 -10.13 -8.75 21.89
CA GLN A 56 -9.01 -9.45 21.29
C GLN A 56 -8.13 -9.87 22.45
N PRO A 57 -8.00 -11.18 22.76
CA PRO A 57 -6.90 -11.59 23.61
C PRO A 57 -5.66 -11.20 22.80
N ASN A 58 -5.01 -10.10 23.17
CA ASN A 58 -3.66 -9.81 22.70
C ASN A 58 -2.89 -11.09 23.00
N GLY A 59 -2.58 -11.86 21.95
CA GLY A 59 -1.87 -13.11 22.09
C GLY A 59 -0.62 -12.87 22.94
N ASP A 60 -0.22 -13.90 23.67
CA ASP A 60 1.04 -13.93 24.40
C ASP A 60 2.14 -13.20 23.58
N SER A 61 2.61 -12.05 24.11
CA SER A 61 3.58 -11.19 23.42
C SER A 61 4.97 -11.84 23.26
N ASN A 62 5.16 -13.07 23.74
CA ASN A 62 6.39 -13.85 23.56
C ASN A 62 6.37 -14.71 22.28
N HIS A 63 5.30 -14.70 21.49
CA HIS A 63 5.28 -15.39 20.19
C HIS A 63 6.25 -14.74 19.20
N LYS A 64 7.40 -15.39 18.98
CA LYS A 64 8.38 -15.00 17.95
C LYS A 64 7.96 -15.58 16.60
N VAL A 65 7.31 -14.77 15.77
CA VAL A 65 7.01 -15.14 14.38
C VAL A 65 8.24 -14.88 13.52
N GLN A 66 8.77 -15.93 12.88
CA GLN A 66 9.82 -15.79 11.88
C GLN A 66 9.16 -15.45 10.55
N ILE A 67 9.41 -14.25 10.04
CA ILE A 67 8.99 -13.85 8.70
C ILE A 67 10.09 -14.31 7.74
N PRO A 68 9.82 -15.21 6.79
CA PRO A 68 10.80 -15.55 5.75
C PRO A 68 11.17 -14.28 5.00
N LEU A 69 12.48 -14.00 4.89
CA LEU A 69 12.93 -12.94 4.00
C LEU A 69 12.63 -13.38 2.57
N PRO A 70 12.05 -12.51 1.72
CA PRO A 70 11.97 -12.79 0.31
C PRO A 70 13.39 -12.96 -0.25
N ASP A 71 13.60 -13.97 -1.08
CA ASP A 71 14.82 -14.16 -1.86
C ASP A 71 14.91 -13.04 -2.89
N ILE A 72 15.38 -11.86 -2.46
CA ILE A 72 15.70 -10.75 -3.37
C ILE A 72 17.05 -11.13 -3.99
N PRO A 73 17.14 -11.42 -5.30
CA PRO A 73 18.43 -11.59 -5.93
C PRO A 73 19.20 -10.28 -5.79
N LEU A 74 20.32 -10.34 -5.05
CA LEU A 74 21.29 -9.25 -5.04
C LEU A 74 21.80 -9.13 -6.48
N LEU A 75 21.43 -8.05 -7.16
CA LEU A 75 22.12 -7.64 -8.37
C LEU A 75 23.57 -7.40 -7.94
N ASP A 76 24.47 -8.22 -8.48
CA ASP A 76 25.90 -8.04 -8.32
C ASP A 76 26.24 -6.70 -8.97
N ASP A 77 26.45 -5.67 -8.15
CA ASP A 77 26.97 -4.37 -8.58
C ASP A 77 28.41 -4.59 -9.05
N THR A 78 28.54 -5.10 -10.27
CA THR A 78 29.82 -5.22 -10.94
C THR A 78 30.38 -3.82 -11.16
N ASP A 79 31.60 -3.65 -10.66
CA ASP A 79 32.56 -2.61 -11.05
C ASP A 79 32.33 -1.19 -10.51
N SER A 80 32.64 -1.01 -9.22
CA SER A 80 33.05 0.29 -8.66
C SER A 80 34.54 0.28 -8.32
N GLN A 81 35.43 -0.02 -9.28
CA GLN A 81 36.85 0.34 -9.14
C GLN A 81 36.98 1.86 -8.99
N PRO A 82 37.62 2.39 -7.94
CA PRO A 82 37.86 3.83 -7.84
C PRO A 82 38.88 4.25 -8.91
N LYS A 83 38.37 4.72 -10.05
CA LYS A 83 39.20 5.29 -11.12
C LYS A 83 39.94 6.51 -10.58
N LYS A 84 41.22 6.32 -10.27
CA LYS A 84 42.16 7.31 -9.73
C LYS A 84 42.07 8.60 -10.55
N ARG A 85 41.45 9.65 -9.98
CA ARG A 85 41.18 10.97 -10.60
C ARG A 85 42.45 11.80 -10.81
N TRP A 86 43.44 11.25 -11.52
CA TRP A 86 44.71 11.92 -11.79
C TRP A 86 44.58 13.00 -12.89
N GLY A 87 43.68 12.81 -13.87
CA GLY A 87 43.47 13.77 -14.97
C GLY A 87 42.92 15.13 -14.53
N LEU A 88 42.06 15.17 -13.52
CA LEU A 88 41.45 16.43 -13.06
C LEU A 88 42.45 17.35 -12.34
N ARG A 89 43.45 16.76 -11.65
CA ARG A 89 44.53 17.54 -11.00
C ARG A 89 45.46 18.19 -12.03
N ILE A 90 45.68 17.53 -13.17
CA ILE A 90 46.51 18.06 -14.26
C ILE A 90 45.80 19.23 -14.96
N LEU A 91 44.47 19.13 -15.18
CA LEU A 91 43.69 20.21 -15.78
C LEU A 91 43.70 21.49 -14.91
N LEU A 92 43.56 21.35 -13.59
CA LEU A 92 43.59 22.49 -12.66
C LEU A 92 44.95 23.21 -12.64
N LEU A 93 46.06 22.45 -12.72
CA LEU A 93 47.41 23.04 -12.82
C LEU A 93 47.61 23.83 -14.12
N MET A 94 47.08 23.34 -15.24
CA MET A 94 47.17 24.05 -16.52
C MET A 94 46.40 25.37 -16.54
N ILE A 95 45.24 25.44 -15.88
CA ILE A 95 44.46 26.70 -15.79
C ILE A 95 45.19 27.74 -14.95
N ILE A 96 45.87 27.34 -13.87
CA ILE A 96 46.64 28.28 -13.03
C ILE A 96 47.86 28.82 -13.80
N VAL A 97 48.55 27.97 -14.56
CA VAL A 97 49.70 28.39 -15.39
C VAL A 97 49.26 29.26 -16.56
N ALA A 98 48.13 28.97 -17.21
CA ALA A 98 47.61 29.77 -18.32
C ALA A 98 46.93 31.08 -17.87
N GLY A 99 46.27 31.08 -16.70
CA GLY A 99 45.60 32.26 -16.15
C GLY A 99 46.54 33.32 -15.54
N GLY A 100 47.79 32.96 -15.26
CA GLY A 100 48.78 33.87 -14.68
C GLY A 100 49.35 34.94 -15.64
N LEU A 101 49.06 34.89 -16.94
CA LEU A 101 49.66 35.81 -17.93
C LEU A 101 48.75 36.97 -18.37
N ALA A 102 47.50 37.05 -17.89
CA ALA A 102 46.54 38.08 -18.31
C ALA A 102 46.36 39.25 -17.31
N GLY A 103 47.16 39.30 -16.24
CA GLY A 103 46.98 40.24 -15.12
C GLY A 103 47.91 41.45 -15.10
N ALA A 104 48.55 41.83 -16.20
CA ALA A 104 49.49 42.96 -16.23
C ALA A 104 49.19 43.93 -17.38
N HIS A 105 48.05 44.62 -17.32
CA HIS A 105 47.84 45.87 -18.07
C HIS A 105 46.63 46.68 -17.57
N PHE A 106 46.57 47.02 -16.27
CA PHE A 106 45.75 48.13 -15.80
C PHE A 106 46.37 48.73 -14.54
N ALA A 107 47.27 49.69 -14.75
CA ALA A 107 47.62 50.77 -13.83
C ALA A 107 48.23 51.90 -14.67
#